data_AF-A0A9R0SPF0-F1
#
_entry.id   AF-A0A9R0SPF0-F1
#
_cell.length_a   1.000
_cell.length_b   1.000
_cell.length_c   1.000
_cell.angle_alpha   90.00
_cell.angle_beta   90.00
_cell.angle_gamma   90.00
#
_symmetry.space_group_name_H-M   'P 1'
#
loop_
_entity.id
_entity.type
_entity.pdbx_description
1 polymer ?
#
loop_
_entity_poly.entity_id
_entity_poly.type
_entity_poly.pdbx_seq_one_letter_code
_entity_poly.pdbx_strand_id
1 'polypeptide(L)'
;MAPRRSSAVAVTLVAWLLVLQVLVLSPAPAAAAPARVSPGAFKQVRSEPVNGSALAGGAFDLCYNAQSVAALTFPKIKLVFDGGDAPAIELTTVHYFYKDNVTGLQCLTMLPTPAGVPFGSVLGSMVQAGTNMIYDVGGETLTLEEGTAAPAPSQVSLMAIAPLLLAWVLLF
;
A
#
# COMPACT_ATOMS: atom_id res chain seq x y z
N MET A 1 -57.47 -28.63 -2.43
CA MET A 1 -56.82 -27.31 -2.22
C MET A 1 -55.33 -27.55 -2.24
N ALA A 2 -54.66 -27.34 -3.37
CA ALA A 2 -53.22 -27.60 -3.54
C ALA A 2 -52.46 -26.26 -3.55
N PRO A 3 -51.34 -26.11 -2.81
CA PRO A 3 -50.70 -24.82 -2.65
C PRO A 3 -49.86 -24.47 -3.88
N ARG A 4 -50.12 -23.29 -4.46
CA ARG A 4 -49.29 -22.61 -5.46
C ARG A 4 -47.91 -22.31 -4.86
N ARG A 5 -46.93 -23.20 -5.04
CA ARG A 5 -45.55 -23.03 -4.52
C ARG A 5 -44.53 -22.61 -5.58
N SER A 6 -44.97 -22.08 -6.72
CA SER A 6 -44.11 -21.87 -7.90
C SER A 6 -43.68 -20.42 -8.16
N SER A 7 -44.21 -19.43 -7.43
CA SER A 7 -44.00 -18.02 -7.78
C SER A 7 -42.76 -17.38 -7.17
N ALA A 8 -42.35 -17.78 -5.96
CA ALA A 8 -41.25 -17.13 -5.26
C ALA A 8 -39.87 -17.47 -5.87
N VAL A 9 -39.67 -18.71 -6.31
CA VAL A 9 -38.41 -19.19 -6.89
C VAL A 9 -38.14 -18.58 -8.27
N ALA A 10 -39.21 -18.34 -9.04
CA ALA A 10 -39.11 -17.71 -10.36
C ALA A 10 -38.67 -16.23 -10.24
N VAL A 11 -39.18 -15.51 -9.23
CA VAL A 11 -38.85 -14.10 -9.03
C VAL A 11 -37.39 -13.92 -8.60
N THR A 12 -36.87 -14.80 -7.74
CA THR A 12 -35.45 -14.75 -7.35
C THR A 12 -34.51 -15.12 -8.49
N LEU A 13 -34.88 -16.07 -9.35
CA LEU A 13 -34.09 -16.42 -10.54
C LEU A 13 -34.02 -15.25 -11.54
N VAL A 14 -35.14 -14.58 -11.80
CA VAL A 14 -35.18 -13.43 -12.72
C VAL A 14 -34.38 -12.25 -12.15
N ALA A 15 -34.46 -12.00 -10.83
CA ALA A 15 -33.67 -10.97 -10.18
C ALA A 15 -32.15 -11.27 -10.26
N TRP A 16 -31.75 -12.52 -10.05
CA TRP A 16 -30.36 -12.94 -10.20
C TRP A 16 -29.87 -12.84 -11.66
N LEU A 17 -30.70 -13.19 -12.64
CA LEU A 17 -30.37 -13.02 -14.06
C LEU A 17 -30.20 -11.55 -14.45
N LEU A 18 -31.05 -10.65 -13.94
CA LEU A 18 -30.93 -9.21 -14.18
C LEU A 18 -29.66 -8.63 -13.56
N VAL A 19 -29.31 -9.03 -12.33
CA VAL A 19 -28.05 -8.62 -11.68
C VAL A 19 -26.85 -9.12 -12.48
N LEU A 20 -26.89 -10.36 -12.96
CA LEU A 20 -25.83 -10.94 -13.79
C LEU A 20 -25.69 -10.20 -15.14
N GLN A 21 -26.81 -9.83 -15.77
CA GLN A 21 -26.79 -9.05 -17.02
C GLN A 21 -26.24 -7.64 -16.82
N VAL A 22 -26.57 -6.96 -15.72
CA VAL A 22 -26.05 -5.62 -15.40
C VAL A 22 -24.54 -5.66 -15.09
N LEU A 23 -24.06 -6.71 -14.42
CA LEU A 23 -22.63 -6.92 -14.16
C LEU A 23 -21.83 -7.21 -15.45
N VAL A 24 -22.41 -7.90 -16.43
CA VAL A 24 -21.73 -8.25 -17.69
C VAL A 24 -21.75 -7.11 -18.71
N LEU A 25 -22.73 -6.20 -18.66
CA LEU A 25 -22.86 -5.09 -19.62
C LEU A 25 -22.25 -3.76 -19.16
N SER A 26 -21.61 -3.70 -17.99
CA SER A 26 -20.92 -2.49 -17.56
C SER A 26 -19.70 -2.23 -18.47
N PRO A 27 -19.68 -1.12 -19.25
CA PRO A 27 -18.51 -0.80 -20.05
C PRO A 27 -17.32 -0.51 -19.13
N ALA A 28 -16.22 -1.23 -19.34
CA ALA A 28 -14.98 -0.97 -18.62
C ALA A 28 -14.53 0.48 -18.88
N PRO A 29 -14.14 1.26 -17.86
CA PRO A 29 -13.57 2.58 -18.08
C PRO A 29 -12.32 2.43 -18.94
N ALA A 30 -12.23 3.25 -19.99
CA ALA A 30 -11.12 3.26 -20.92
C ALA A 30 -9.81 3.32 -20.14
N ALA A 31 -8.98 2.29 -20.29
CA ALA A 31 -7.64 2.24 -19.73
C ALA A 31 -6.90 3.51 -20.12
N ALA A 32 -6.50 4.30 -19.12
CA ALA A 32 -5.64 5.45 -19.31
C ALA A 32 -4.40 5.00 -20.12
N ALA A 33 -4.13 5.70 -21.22
CA ALA A 33 -3.03 5.38 -22.10
C ALA A 33 -1.70 5.31 -21.30
N PRO A 34 -0.84 4.31 -21.54
CA PRO A 34 0.41 4.20 -20.82
C PRO A 34 1.26 5.44 -21.07
N ALA A 35 1.65 6.13 -19.99
CA ALA A 35 2.59 7.23 -20.07
C ALA A 35 3.87 6.74 -20.76
N ARG A 36 4.20 7.30 -21.92
CA ARG A 36 5.47 7.04 -22.61
C ARG A 36 6.59 7.63 -21.76
N VAL A 37 7.29 6.78 -21.02
CA VAL A 37 8.54 7.16 -20.35
C VAL A 37 9.62 7.25 -21.41
N SER A 38 10.14 8.46 -21.65
CA SER A 38 11.29 8.67 -22.54
C SER A 38 12.52 7.91 -21.99
N PRO A 39 13.30 7.20 -22.82
CA PRO A 39 14.43 6.36 -22.38
C PRO A 39 15.61 7.08 -21.69
N GLY A 40 15.52 8.37 -21.40
CA GLY A 40 16.67 9.23 -21.04
C GLY A 40 16.69 9.78 -19.61
N ALA A 41 15.73 9.46 -18.74
CA ALA A 41 15.57 10.14 -17.44
C ALA A 41 15.65 9.22 -16.20
N PHE A 42 16.25 8.03 -16.32
CA PHE A 42 16.42 7.15 -15.16
C PHE A 42 17.64 7.61 -14.34
N LYS A 43 17.41 8.32 -13.23
CA LYS A 43 18.42 8.46 -12.18
C LYS A 43 18.52 7.11 -11.46
N GLN A 44 19.45 6.28 -11.92
CA GLN A 44 19.69 4.96 -11.33
C GLN A 44 20.60 5.08 -10.10
N VAL A 45 20.29 4.35 -9.04
CA VAL A 45 21.20 4.17 -7.90
C VAL A 45 22.38 3.34 -8.39
N ARG A 46 23.59 3.93 -8.40
CA ARG A 46 24.83 3.29 -8.87
C ARG A 46 25.44 2.41 -7.79
N SER A 47 24.69 1.40 -7.34
CA SER A 47 25.18 0.36 -6.44
C SER A 47 24.69 -1.01 -6.89
N GLU A 48 25.49 -2.03 -6.64
CA GLU A 48 25.09 -3.42 -6.92
C GLU A 48 24.00 -3.84 -5.93
N PRO A 49 22.86 -4.35 -6.42
CA PRO A 49 21.86 -4.97 -5.56
C PRO A 49 22.44 -6.20 -4.86
N VAL A 50 22.01 -6.44 -3.64
CA VAL A 50 22.38 -7.60 -2.84
C VAL A 50 21.17 -8.48 -2.58
N ASN A 51 21.41 -9.73 -2.20
CA ASN A 51 20.33 -10.65 -1.83
C ASN A 51 19.61 -10.16 -0.55
N GLY A 52 18.28 -10.01 -0.63
CA GLY A 52 17.42 -9.55 0.44
C GLY A 52 16.85 -10.63 1.35
N SER A 53 17.22 -11.92 1.18
CA SER A 53 16.58 -13.04 1.87
C SER A 53 16.73 -13.00 3.40
N ALA A 54 17.73 -12.27 3.90
CA ALA A 54 17.90 -12.02 5.34
C ALA A 54 16.82 -11.10 5.94
N LEU A 55 16.07 -10.38 5.10
CA LEU A 55 15.08 -9.39 5.53
C LEU A 55 13.67 -9.80 5.13
N ALA A 56 12.75 -9.80 6.11
CA ALA A 56 11.34 -10.14 5.90
C ALA A 56 11.13 -11.46 5.13
N GLY A 57 12.01 -12.45 5.33
CA GLY A 57 11.95 -13.74 4.64
C GLY A 57 12.14 -13.67 3.12
N GLY A 58 12.81 -12.61 2.62
CA GLY A 58 12.97 -12.39 1.18
C GLY A 58 11.76 -11.75 0.51
N ALA A 59 10.89 -11.08 1.26
CA ALA A 59 9.73 -10.37 0.71
C ALA A 59 10.10 -9.17 -0.19
N PHE A 60 11.35 -8.71 -0.16
CA PHE A 60 11.80 -7.56 -0.96
C PHE A 60 12.72 -8.00 -2.11
N ASP A 61 12.42 -7.52 -3.31
CA ASP A 61 13.14 -7.90 -4.53
C ASP A 61 14.43 -7.08 -4.75
N LEU A 62 14.45 -5.82 -4.28
CA LEU A 62 15.56 -4.89 -4.50
C LEU A 62 16.13 -4.41 -3.16
N CYS A 63 17.33 -4.89 -2.83
CA CYS A 63 18.03 -4.54 -1.61
C CYS A 63 19.46 -4.06 -1.87
N TYR A 64 19.98 -3.23 -0.98
CA TYR A 64 21.35 -2.75 -0.98
C TYR A 64 21.98 -2.91 0.40
N ASN A 65 23.31 -2.99 0.44
CA ASN A 65 24.04 -2.76 1.69
C ASN A 65 23.90 -1.28 2.09
N ALA A 66 23.41 -1.02 3.30
CA ALA A 66 23.09 0.33 3.77
C ALA A 66 24.32 1.23 3.86
N GLN A 67 25.50 0.68 4.17
CA GLN A 67 26.75 1.46 4.21
C GLN A 67 27.20 1.85 2.80
N SER A 68 27.09 0.93 1.83
CA SER A 68 27.45 1.19 0.43
C SER A 68 26.61 2.28 -0.24
N VAL A 69 25.37 2.47 0.22
CA VAL A 69 24.45 3.47 -0.35
C VAL A 69 24.25 4.70 0.52
N ALA A 70 24.94 4.81 1.66
CA ALA A 70 24.75 5.91 2.62
C ALA A 70 25.06 7.30 2.03
N ALA A 71 26.04 7.39 1.13
CA ALA A 71 26.41 8.62 0.44
C ALA A 71 25.66 8.83 -0.89
N LEU A 72 24.82 7.88 -1.29
CA LEU A 72 24.08 7.96 -2.55
C LEU A 72 22.79 8.74 -2.37
N THR A 73 22.45 9.53 -3.38
CA THR A 73 21.14 10.18 -3.47
C THR A 73 20.16 9.24 -4.16
N PHE A 74 19.12 8.86 -3.45
CA PHE A 74 18.01 8.11 -4.02
C PHE A 74 17.04 9.03 -4.78
N PRO A 75 16.35 8.51 -5.82
CA PRO A 75 15.36 9.29 -6.56
C PRO A 75 14.24 9.81 -5.65
N LYS A 76 13.85 11.07 -5.84
CA LYS A 76 12.60 11.57 -5.25
C LYS A 76 11.42 10.95 -6.00
N ILE A 77 10.46 10.41 -5.28
CA ILE A 77 9.20 9.91 -5.84
C ILE A 77 8.11 10.93 -5.52
N LYS A 78 7.28 11.27 -6.49
CA LYS A 78 6.13 12.16 -6.30
C LYS A 78 4.87 11.43 -6.72
N LEU A 79 3.89 11.35 -5.83
CA LEU A 79 2.55 10.86 -6.15
C LEU A 79 1.71 12.06 -6.53
N VAL A 80 1.25 12.12 -7.78
CA VAL A 80 0.40 13.21 -8.27
C VAL A 80 -1.04 12.70 -8.30
N PHE A 81 -1.93 13.41 -7.63
CA PHE A 81 -3.34 13.10 -7.56
C PHE A 81 -4.13 13.99 -8.52
N ASP A 82 -5.25 13.48 -9.00
CA ASP A 82 -6.18 14.25 -9.83
C ASP A 82 -6.88 15.33 -9.01
N GLY A 83 -7.24 16.45 -9.65
CA GLY A 83 -7.80 17.64 -9.01
C GLY A 83 -6.97 18.91 -9.23
N GLY A 84 -7.63 20.07 -9.16
CA GLY A 84 -7.13 21.45 -9.37
C GLY A 84 -5.63 21.62 -9.63
N ASP A 85 -4.88 22.13 -8.65
CA ASP A 85 -3.44 22.42 -8.77
C ASP A 85 -2.54 21.15 -8.80
N ALA A 86 -3.09 19.99 -9.17
CA ALA A 86 -2.43 18.69 -9.17
C ALA A 86 -1.78 18.38 -7.80
N PRO A 87 -2.59 18.19 -6.74
CA PRO A 87 -2.07 17.94 -5.40
C PRO A 87 -1.11 16.77 -5.44
N ALA A 88 0.05 16.92 -4.79
CA ALA A 88 1.12 15.93 -4.86
C ALA A 88 1.78 15.70 -3.51
N ILE A 89 2.05 14.43 -3.21
CA ILE A 89 2.88 14.06 -2.07
C ILE A 89 4.31 13.79 -2.56
N GLU A 90 5.28 14.43 -1.93
CA GLU A 90 6.69 14.08 -2.09
C GLU A 90 7.08 12.97 -1.13
N LEU A 91 7.62 11.89 -1.68
CA LEU A 91 8.14 10.76 -0.94
C LEU A 91 9.67 10.84 -0.90
N THR A 92 10.20 10.79 0.32
CA THR A 92 11.62 10.58 0.60
C THR A 92 11.92 9.08 0.83
N THR A 93 13.19 8.73 1.00
CA THR A 93 13.62 7.35 1.21
C THR A 93 12.91 6.66 2.37
N VAL A 94 12.47 7.40 3.40
CA VAL A 94 11.77 6.79 4.54
C VAL A 94 10.38 6.24 4.19
N HIS A 95 9.82 6.64 3.05
CA HIS A 95 8.48 6.21 2.61
C HIS A 95 8.51 4.97 1.71
N TYR A 96 9.67 4.63 1.14
CA TYR A 96 9.78 3.55 0.16
C TYR A 96 11.00 2.63 0.35
N PHE A 97 11.93 2.95 1.24
CA PHE A 97 13.02 2.06 1.64
C PHE A 97 12.89 1.66 3.11
N TYR A 98 12.83 0.36 3.35
CA TYR A 98 12.97 -0.20 4.69
C TYR A 98 14.45 -0.44 4.98
N LYS A 99 14.97 0.21 6.01
CA LYS A 99 16.34 0.05 6.48
C LYS A 99 16.35 -0.75 7.77
N ASP A 100 17.07 -1.86 7.76
CA ASP A 100 17.30 -2.69 8.94
C ASP A 100 18.74 -2.55 9.43
N ASN A 101 18.86 -2.11 10.69
CA ASN A 101 20.15 -1.92 11.32
C ASN A 101 20.78 -3.24 11.80
N VAL A 102 19.99 -4.33 11.91
CA VAL A 102 20.50 -5.65 12.33
C VAL A 102 21.23 -6.33 11.18
N THR A 103 20.58 -6.46 10.02
CA THR A 103 21.18 -7.05 8.81
C THR A 103 22.06 -6.06 8.04
N GLY A 104 21.92 -4.76 8.28
CA GLY A 104 22.62 -3.72 7.52
C GLY A 104 22.07 -3.54 6.11
N LEU A 105 20.87 -4.03 5.83
CA LEU A 105 20.22 -3.94 4.52
C LEU A 105 19.27 -2.74 4.43
N GLN A 106 19.17 -2.18 3.24
CA GLN A 106 18.17 -1.18 2.87
C GLN A 106 17.43 -1.67 1.61
N CYS A 107 16.14 -1.98 1.75
CA CYS A 107 15.33 -2.67 0.74
C CYS A 107 14.12 -1.85 0.28
N LEU A 108 13.85 -1.85 -1.02
CA LEU A 108 12.69 -1.20 -1.62
C LEU A 108 11.42 -1.95 -1.18
N THR A 109 10.42 -1.23 -0.70
CA THR A 109 9.17 -1.81 -0.18
C THR A 109 8.03 -1.82 -1.17
N MET A 110 8.26 -1.34 -2.39
CA MET A 110 7.29 -1.39 -3.49
C MET A 110 7.31 -2.78 -4.11
N LEU A 111 6.19 -3.49 -3.97
CA LEU A 111 6.01 -4.84 -4.50
C LEU A 111 5.33 -4.80 -5.87
N PRO A 112 5.64 -5.75 -6.76
CA PRO A 112 4.92 -5.89 -8.02
C PRO A 112 3.44 -6.17 -7.75
N THR A 113 2.57 -5.41 -8.39
CA THR A 113 1.13 -5.66 -8.35
C THR A 113 0.82 -6.97 -9.08
N PRO A 114 0.11 -7.93 -8.47
CA PRO A 114 -0.27 -9.17 -9.14
C PRO A 114 -1.12 -8.91 -10.39
N ALA A 115 -0.95 -9.73 -11.43
CA ALA A 115 -1.78 -9.63 -12.62
C ALA A 115 -3.26 -9.93 -12.30
N GLY A 116 -4.19 -9.22 -12.96
CA GLY A 116 -5.62 -9.48 -12.86
C GLY A 116 -6.33 -8.85 -11.66
N VAL A 117 -5.66 -7.98 -10.88
CA VAL A 117 -6.31 -7.22 -9.80
C VAL A 117 -6.94 -5.93 -10.35
N PRO A 118 -8.06 -5.46 -9.77
CA PRO A 118 -8.81 -4.31 -10.30
C PRO A 118 -8.22 -2.94 -9.91
N PHE A 119 -6.98 -2.90 -9.40
CA PHE A 119 -6.34 -1.67 -8.92
C PHE A 119 -4.91 -1.56 -9.47
N GLY A 120 -4.45 -0.34 -9.72
CA GLY A 120 -3.11 -0.07 -10.25
C GLY A 120 -2.04 0.13 -9.18
N SER A 121 -2.41 0.53 -7.96
CA SER A 121 -1.49 0.77 -6.86
C SER A 121 -2.22 0.70 -5.51
N VAL A 122 -1.51 0.27 -4.47
CA VAL A 122 -1.98 0.27 -3.08
C VAL A 122 -0.99 1.05 -2.24
N LEU A 123 -1.46 2.13 -1.61
CA LEU A 123 -0.64 2.94 -0.72
C LEU A 123 -0.67 2.35 0.69
N GLY A 124 0.41 1.66 1.07
CA GLY A 124 0.59 1.12 2.42
C GLY A 124 0.96 2.20 3.46
N SER A 125 0.96 1.81 4.73
CA SER A 125 1.23 2.72 5.87
C SER A 125 2.56 3.46 5.79
N MET A 126 3.60 2.84 5.21
CA MET A 126 4.91 3.46 5.05
C MET A 126 4.88 4.68 4.13
N VAL A 127 4.09 4.61 3.05
CA VAL A 127 3.94 5.72 2.12
C VAL A 127 3.15 6.87 2.75
N GLN A 128 2.21 6.54 3.64
CA GLN A 128 1.36 7.49 4.36
C GLN A 128 2.03 8.12 5.60
N ALA A 129 3.20 7.61 6.02
CA ALA A 129 3.86 8.08 7.23
C ALA A 129 4.23 9.57 7.13
N GLY A 130 3.91 10.35 8.17
CA GLY A 130 4.17 11.80 8.15
C GLY A 130 3.23 12.60 7.26
N THR A 131 2.15 12.00 6.75
CA THR A 131 1.07 12.69 6.05
C THR A 131 -0.22 12.54 6.86
N ASN A 132 -0.90 13.66 7.13
CA ASN A 132 -2.25 13.62 7.67
C ASN A 132 -3.23 13.39 6.51
N MET A 133 -3.97 12.28 6.55
CA MET A 133 -4.95 11.91 5.53
C MET A 133 -6.35 12.08 6.09
N ILE A 134 -7.08 13.08 5.60
CA ILE A 134 -8.43 13.42 6.05
C ILE A 134 -9.43 12.88 5.04
N TYR A 135 -10.26 11.94 5.48
CA TYR A 135 -11.31 11.32 4.68
C TYR A 135 -12.64 12.00 4.99
N ASP A 136 -13.07 12.92 4.14
CA ASP A 136 -14.43 13.48 4.20
C ASP A 136 -15.36 12.65 3.32
N VAL A 137 -16.03 11.69 3.95
CA VAL A 137 -16.97 10.80 3.28
C VAL A 137 -18.23 11.54 2.81
N GLY A 138 -18.65 12.59 3.51
CA GLY A 138 -19.84 13.36 3.16
C GLY A 138 -19.59 14.34 2.01
N GLY A 139 -18.39 14.90 1.95
CA GLY A 139 -17.93 15.76 0.86
C GLY A 139 -17.25 15.02 -0.29
N GLU A 140 -17.12 13.69 -0.21
CA GLU A 140 -16.43 12.84 -1.20
C GLU A 140 -14.99 13.31 -1.51
N THR A 141 -14.29 13.81 -0.50
CA THR A 141 -12.93 14.37 -0.65
C THR A 141 -11.91 13.66 0.22
N LEU A 142 -10.69 13.56 -0.31
CA LEU A 142 -9.49 13.15 0.40
C LEU A 142 -8.53 14.34 0.44
N THR A 143 -8.26 14.85 1.64
CA THR A 143 -7.28 15.93 1.84
C THR A 143 -6.00 15.33 2.40
N LEU A 144 -4.86 15.76 1.85
CA LEU A 144 -3.53 15.32 2.25
C LEU A 144 -2.75 16.53 2.73
N GLU A 145 -2.34 16.50 3.99
CA GLU A 145 -1.59 17.57 4.63
C GLU A 145 -0.28 17.03 5.20
N GLU A 146 0.72 17.88 5.35
CA GLU A 146 1.96 17.49 6.03
C GLU A 146 1.65 17.18 7.50
N GLY A 147 1.90 15.94 7.91
CA GLY A 147 1.69 15.48 9.27
C GLY A 147 2.91 15.80 10.12
N THR A 148 2.70 16.18 11.38
CA THR A 148 3.78 16.18 12.36
C THR A 148 4.27 14.74 12.57
N ALA A 149 5.57 14.49 12.37
CA ALA A 149 6.15 13.17 12.53
C ALA A 149 5.76 12.56 13.88
N ALA A 150 5.11 11.38 13.86
CA ALA A 150 4.90 10.62 15.07
C ALA A 150 6.28 10.29 15.67
N PRO A 151 6.46 10.41 17.01
CA PRO A 151 7.71 10.00 17.63
C PRO A 151 8.00 8.55 17.23
N ALA A 152 9.27 8.27 16.90
CA ALA A 152 9.70 6.93 16.55
C ALA A 152 9.13 5.94 17.57
N PRO A 153 8.60 4.77 17.14
CA PRO A 153 8.10 3.79 18.07
C PRO A 153 9.24 3.48 19.05
N SER A 154 9.09 3.92 20.30
CA SER A 154 9.96 3.49 21.36
C SER A 154 9.89 1.98 21.34
N GLN A 155 11.03 1.31 21.23
CA GLN A 155 11.06 -0.14 21.30
C GLN A 155 10.47 -0.52 22.66
N VAL A 156 9.20 -0.88 22.67
CA VAL A 156 8.55 -1.47 23.84
C VAL A 156 9.25 -2.80 23.99
N SER A 157 10.24 -2.82 24.89
CA SER A 157 10.98 -4.01 25.21
C SER A 157 9.97 -5.10 25.55
N LEU A 158 10.03 -6.24 24.87
CA LEU A 158 9.22 -7.42 25.18
C LEU A 158 9.33 -7.83 26.66
N MET A 159 10.40 -7.40 27.35
CA MET A 159 10.59 -7.54 28.79
C MET A 159 9.57 -6.76 29.65
N ALA A 160 8.88 -5.76 29.10
CA ALA A 160 7.82 -5.02 29.80
C ALA A 160 6.44 -5.71 29.72
N ILE A 161 6.23 -6.59 28.74
CA ILE A 161 4.93 -7.25 28.51
C ILE A 161 4.82 -8.55 29.33
N ALA A 162 5.95 -9.25 29.54
CA ALA A 162 6.01 -10.48 30.32
C ALA A 162 5.45 -10.37 31.77
N PRO A 163 5.80 -9.36 32.59
CA PRO A 163 5.27 -9.26 33.95
C PRO A 163 3.79 -8.88 34.00
N LEU A 164 3.26 -8.17 33.00
CA LEU A 164 1.84 -7.81 32.90
C LEU A 164 0.97 -9.03 32.57
N LEU A 165 1.43 -9.90 31.67
CA LEU A 165 0.73 -11.14 31.34
C LEU A 165 0.79 -12.14 32.50
N LEU A 166 1.93 -12.24 33.20
CA LEU A 166 2.08 -13.06 34.40
C LEU A 166 1.19 -12.58 35.55
N ALA A 167 1.12 -11.27 35.79
CA ALA A 167 0.22 -10.71 36.79
C ALA A 167 -1.25 -10.97 36.46
N TRP A 168 -1.62 -10.93 35.16
CA TRP A 168 -2.99 -11.22 34.74
C TRP A 168 -3.37 -12.69 34.94
N VAL A 169 -2.46 -13.63 34.65
CA VAL A 169 -2.65 -15.07 34.90
C VAL A 169 -2.67 -15.41 36.39
N LEU A 170 -2.04 -14.60 37.25
CA LEU A 170 -2.04 -14.82 38.70
C LEU A 170 -3.22 -14.16 39.43
N LEU A 171 -3.92 -13.22 38.78
CA LEU A 171 -5.07 -12.50 39.33
C LEU A 171 -6.43 -13.04 38.82
N PHE A 172 -6.43 -13.98 37.88
CA PHE A 172 -7.62 -14.65 37.34
C PHE A 172 -7.47 -16.18 37.36
#